data_AF-L8TSS9-F1
#
_entry.id   AF-L8TSS9-F1
#
_cell.length_a   1.000
_cell.length_b   1.000
_cell.length_c   1.000
_cell.angle_alpha   90.00
_cell.angle_beta   90.00
_cell.angle_gamma   90.00
#
_symmetry.space_group_name_H-M   'P 1'
#
loop_
_entity.id
_entity.type
_entity.pdbx_description
1 polymer ?
#
loop_
_entity_poly.entity_id
_entity_poly.type
_entity_poly.pdbx_seq_one_letter_code
_entity_poly.pdbx_strand_id
1 'polypeptide(L)'
;MDRLAELAGFKVTLAGDTVGSSAKEAAASLQDGEALVLENVRFDARETSKDDAERGAFADELVALTGDNGAYVDDAFGAVHRKHASVYDVATRLPSYLGDLVHTEVEVLRKLTADTQRPYVVVLGGSKVSDKLAVIDNLIGKADTILVGGGMLFTFLAAAGHKVASSLLEEDQIPVVQDYLKRASDAGTEFVVPTDVVVAEKFAADAAHETVAADAIEDSSFGAQGIGLDIGPDSAAAFASRIKGAKTVFWNGPMGVFEFEAFSAGTRAIAQALTETEAFTVVGGGDSAAAVRTLGFADDQFGHISTGGGASWSTSKARNFPASASWTARQYPPSSPQAGRLPARQPAGRSLIKTFWRLRDFVYERRFRPQALHRGQLENEHGPRAGHYPPAEAGLDLSDAKHDYSRVEVAVFPPFTDLRGVQTLVQGDDLDIAYGGQDLSQFDSGAYTGDISGQFLNKLGCKYVLVGHSERRTIHNESDDVLNAKVKAAFKHGVTPVLCVGEGLEVRQAGTHVNHTLEQLRAGVAGLTSEQAAELVVAYEPSGPLAPVKLPDRRTHRRCAPPSAPSWPRCSMPMSLPRPACSTADRSRPTTPPPS
;
A
#
# COMPACT_ATOMS: atom_id res chain seq x y z
N MET A 1 -23.60 -1.43 -9.42
CA MET A 1 -24.68 -2.02 -10.25
C MET A 1 -24.83 -1.25 -11.56
N ASP A 2 -25.00 0.07 -11.51
CA ASP A 2 -25.29 0.94 -12.67
C ASP A 2 -24.39 0.67 -13.88
N ARG A 3 -23.07 0.55 -13.67
CA ARG A 3 -22.15 0.28 -14.77
C ARG A 3 -22.36 -1.09 -15.44
N LEU A 4 -22.71 -2.13 -14.66
CA LEU A 4 -23.02 -3.44 -15.24
C LEU A 4 -24.33 -3.38 -16.02
N ALA A 5 -25.34 -2.67 -15.52
CA ALA A 5 -26.61 -2.47 -16.23
C ALA A 5 -26.45 -1.68 -17.54
N GLU A 6 -25.53 -0.71 -17.61
CA GLU A 6 -25.18 0.00 -18.85
C GLU A 6 -24.49 -0.88 -19.90
N LEU A 7 -23.69 -1.85 -19.43
CA LEU A 7 -22.89 -2.72 -20.29
C LEU A 7 -23.66 -3.99 -20.70
N ALA A 8 -24.57 -4.46 -19.85
CA ALA A 8 -25.34 -5.67 -20.05
C ALA A 8 -26.43 -5.50 -21.12
N GLY A 9 -26.61 -6.53 -21.95
CA GLY A 9 -27.75 -6.65 -22.87
C GLY A 9 -29.00 -7.22 -22.21
N PHE A 10 -29.00 -7.37 -20.88
CA PHE A 10 -30.03 -8.02 -20.08
C PHE A 10 -30.32 -7.21 -18.82
N LYS A 11 -31.45 -7.51 -18.18
CA LYS A 11 -31.87 -6.84 -16.95
C LYS A 11 -31.00 -7.29 -15.77
N VAL A 12 -30.51 -6.31 -15.02
CA VAL A 12 -29.68 -6.51 -13.84
C VAL A 12 -30.42 -5.97 -12.61
N THR A 13 -30.54 -6.78 -11.57
CA THR A 13 -31.13 -6.40 -10.28
C THR A 13 -30.06 -6.49 -9.19
N LEU A 14 -30.13 -5.62 -8.18
CA LEU A 14 -29.25 -5.67 -7.00
C LEU A 14 -30.09 -6.05 -5.77
N ALA A 15 -29.66 -7.07 -5.03
CA ALA A 15 -30.20 -7.37 -3.71
C ALA A 15 -29.66 -6.38 -2.67
N GLY A 16 -30.47 -6.02 -1.68
CA GLY A 16 -30.05 -5.16 -0.57
C GLY A 16 -29.24 -5.88 0.52
N ASP A 17 -29.07 -7.20 0.39
CA ASP A 17 -28.30 -8.06 1.28
C ASP A 17 -27.64 -9.22 0.48
N THR A 18 -26.90 -10.08 1.18
CA THR A 18 -26.21 -11.23 0.58
C THR A 18 -27.08 -12.49 0.55
N VAL A 19 -27.67 -12.85 1.69
CA VAL A 19 -28.45 -14.10 1.91
C VAL A 19 -29.74 -13.86 2.74
N GLY A 20 -30.09 -12.59 2.93
CA GLY A 20 -31.26 -12.18 3.71
C GLY A 20 -32.56 -12.26 2.91
N SER A 21 -33.61 -11.60 3.39
CA SER A 21 -34.91 -11.60 2.73
C SER A 21 -34.86 -10.95 1.35
N SER A 22 -34.04 -9.90 1.18
CA SER A 22 -33.94 -9.21 -0.11
C SER A 22 -33.31 -10.11 -1.18
N ALA A 23 -32.20 -10.80 -0.87
CA ALA A 23 -31.59 -11.75 -1.79
C ALA A 23 -32.51 -12.93 -2.11
N LYS A 24 -33.20 -13.49 -1.12
CA LYS A 24 -34.12 -14.63 -1.31
C LYS A 24 -35.32 -14.27 -2.20
N GLU A 25 -35.95 -13.12 -1.96
CA GLU A 25 -37.09 -12.65 -2.77
C GLU A 25 -36.64 -12.30 -4.19
N ALA A 26 -35.48 -11.64 -4.35
CA ALA A 26 -34.93 -11.32 -5.66
C ALA A 26 -34.53 -12.57 -6.45
N ALA A 27 -33.92 -13.56 -5.79
CA ALA A 27 -33.55 -14.84 -6.41
C ALA A 27 -34.79 -15.63 -6.83
N ALA A 28 -35.82 -15.70 -5.98
CA ALA A 28 -37.07 -16.40 -6.29
C ALA A 28 -37.87 -15.75 -7.42
N SER A 29 -37.67 -14.45 -7.69
CA SER A 29 -38.33 -13.72 -8.77
C SER A 29 -37.49 -13.62 -10.06
N LEU A 30 -36.25 -14.10 -10.04
CA LEU A 30 -35.33 -14.03 -11.18
C LEU A 30 -35.86 -14.87 -12.35
N GLN A 31 -35.87 -14.30 -13.55
CA GLN A 31 -36.33 -14.97 -14.77
C GLN A 31 -35.14 -15.38 -15.66
N ASP A 32 -35.39 -16.32 -16.57
CA ASP A 32 -34.41 -16.74 -17.56
C ASP A 32 -33.85 -15.55 -18.36
N GLY A 33 -32.53 -15.43 -18.40
CA GLY A 33 -31.84 -14.33 -19.08
C GLY A 33 -31.70 -13.03 -18.27
N GLU A 34 -32.11 -13.00 -17.00
CA GLU A 34 -31.85 -11.90 -16.07
C GLU A 34 -30.65 -12.18 -15.14
N ALA A 35 -30.06 -11.13 -14.56
CA ALA A 35 -28.98 -11.26 -13.59
C ALA A 35 -29.34 -10.62 -12.24
N LEU A 36 -29.06 -11.35 -11.16
CA LEU A 36 -29.07 -10.84 -9.79
C LEU A 36 -27.64 -10.63 -9.31
N VAL A 37 -27.31 -9.40 -8.93
CA VAL A 37 -26.09 -9.05 -8.20
C VAL A 37 -26.45 -9.03 -6.72
N LEU A 38 -25.74 -9.82 -5.92
CA LEU A 38 -25.86 -9.76 -4.46
C LEU A 38 -25.08 -8.55 -3.93
N GLU A 39 -25.41 -8.13 -2.71
CA GLU A 39 -24.57 -7.17 -1.99
C GLU A 39 -23.16 -7.76 -1.78
N ASN A 40 -22.18 -6.91 -1.51
CA ASN A 40 -20.79 -7.31 -1.31
C ASN A 40 -20.68 -8.46 -0.29
N VAL A 41 -20.25 -9.64 -0.75
CA VAL A 41 -20.14 -10.86 0.08
C VAL A 41 -19.26 -10.66 1.31
N ARG A 42 -18.30 -9.73 1.28
CA ARG A 42 -17.46 -9.40 2.45
C ARG A 42 -18.16 -8.55 3.51
N PHE A 43 -19.42 -8.15 3.30
CA PHE A 43 -20.23 -7.57 4.37
C PHE A 43 -20.74 -8.64 5.33
N ASP A 44 -20.72 -9.91 4.93
CA ASP A 44 -20.87 -11.04 5.82
C ASP A 44 -19.49 -11.52 6.30
N ALA A 45 -19.22 -11.44 7.61
CA ALA A 45 -17.93 -11.81 8.18
C ALA A 45 -17.57 -13.29 7.94
N ARG A 46 -18.57 -14.14 7.69
CA ARG A 46 -18.39 -15.56 7.42
C ARG A 46 -17.67 -15.83 6.10
N GLU A 47 -17.72 -14.90 5.13
CA GLU A 47 -17.04 -15.01 3.82
C GLU A 47 -15.55 -15.34 3.96
N THR A 48 -14.87 -14.68 4.90
CA THR A 48 -13.43 -14.84 5.15
C THR A 48 -13.11 -15.53 6.47
N SER A 49 -14.10 -16.21 7.08
CA SER A 49 -13.89 -16.85 8.38
C SER A 49 -12.83 -17.95 8.30
N LYS A 50 -11.96 -17.99 9.31
CA LYS A 50 -10.99 -19.07 9.52
C LYS A 50 -11.66 -20.34 10.04
N ASP A 51 -12.91 -20.25 10.50
CA ASP A 51 -13.73 -21.40 10.88
C ASP A 51 -14.44 -21.97 9.65
N ASP A 52 -14.14 -23.23 9.34
CA ASP A 52 -14.74 -23.94 8.21
C ASP A 52 -16.26 -24.14 8.35
N ALA A 53 -16.79 -24.23 9.58
CA ALA A 53 -18.22 -24.39 9.83
C ALA A 53 -19.00 -23.09 9.56
N GLU A 54 -18.48 -21.95 10.02
CA GLU A 54 -19.10 -20.64 9.77
C GLU A 54 -19.12 -20.30 8.29
N ARG A 55 -17.98 -20.50 7.61
CA ARG A 55 -17.82 -20.28 6.18
C ARG A 55 -18.71 -21.24 5.38
N GLY A 56 -18.80 -22.49 5.83
CA GLY A 56 -19.68 -23.50 5.26
C GLY A 56 -21.16 -23.14 5.37
N ALA A 57 -21.61 -22.64 6.52
CA ALA A 57 -22.99 -22.22 6.72
C ALA A 57 -23.37 -21.06 5.79
N PHE A 58 -22.49 -20.08 5.60
CA PHE A 58 -22.72 -19.00 4.65
C PHE A 58 -22.76 -19.50 3.20
N ALA A 59 -21.89 -20.45 2.84
CA ALA A 59 -21.94 -21.09 1.53
C ALA A 59 -23.25 -21.87 1.30
N ASP A 60 -23.77 -22.58 2.31
CA ASP A 60 -25.07 -23.26 2.21
C ASP A 60 -26.22 -22.28 1.93
N GLU A 61 -26.19 -21.11 2.59
CA GLU A 61 -27.17 -20.04 2.36
C GLU A 61 -27.05 -19.43 0.96
N LEU A 62 -25.84 -19.25 0.42
CA LEU A 62 -25.61 -18.81 -0.96
C LEU A 62 -26.11 -19.84 -1.98
N VAL A 63 -25.83 -21.13 -1.74
CA VAL A 63 -26.28 -22.23 -2.59
C VAL A 63 -27.82 -22.30 -2.64
N ALA A 64 -28.49 -22.06 -1.51
CA ALA A 64 -29.95 -22.05 -1.44
C ALA A 64 -30.60 -21.00 -2.36
N LEU A 65 -29.89 -19.93 -2.75
CA LEU A 65 -30.38 -18.93 -3.70
C LEU A 65 -30.47 -19.44 -5.13
N THR A 66 -29.75 -20.53 -5.46
CA THR A 66 -29.65 -21.06 -6.84
C THR A 66 -30.75 -22.07 -7.20
N GLY A 67 -31.49 -22.55 -6.20
CA GLY A 67 -32.51 -23.61 -6.36
C GLY A 67 -31.91 -25.00 -6.65
N ASP A 68 -32.77 -25.97 -6.98
CA ASP A 68 -32.38 -27.38 -7.10
C ASP A 68 -31.46 -27.70 -8.28
N ASN A 69 -31.40 -26.82 -9.29
CA ASN A 69 -30.60 -26.99 -10.51
C ASN A 69 -29.43 -25.99 -10.59
N GLY A 70 -28.97 -25.48 -9.44
CA GLY A 70 -27.85 -24.54 -9.36
C GLY A 70 -26.54 -25.12 -9.89
N ALA A 71 -25.70 -24.22 -10.41
CA ALA A 71 -24.31 -24.49 -10.77
C ALA A 71 -23.44 -23.33 -10.31
N TYR A 72 -22.18 -23.63 -10.03
CA TYR A 72 -21.17 -22.64 -9.67
C TYR A 72 -20.25 -22.39 -10.86
N VAL A 73 -20.05 -21.12 -11.21
CA VAL A 73 -19.09 -20.70 -12.23
C VAL A 73 -18.13 -19.74 -11.57
N ASP A 74 -16.86 -20.13 -11.44
CA ASP A 74 -15.81 -19.22 -10.96
C ASP A 74 -15.23 -18.45 -12.13
N ASP A 75 -15.52 -17.15 -12.17
CA ASP A 75 -14.94 -16.23 -13.15
C ASP A 75 -14.10 -15.13 -12.47
N ALA A 76 -13.66 -15.36 -11.22
CA ALA A 76 -12.97 -14.39 -10.37
C ALA A 76 -11.50 -14.78 -10.13
N PHE A 77 -10.67 -14.76 -11.18
CA PHE A 77 -9.26 -15.20 -11.10
C PHE A 77 -8.44 -14.52 -9.98
N GLY A 78 -8.70 -13.24 -9.71
CA GLY A 78 -8.06 -12.52 -8.60
C GLY A 78 -8.41 -13.03 -7.19
N ALA A 79 -9.39 -13.93 -7.04
CA ALA A 79 -9.84 -14.48 -5.77
C ALA A 79 -9.56 -15.99 -5.61
N VAL A 80 -9.27 -16.73 -6.69
CA VAL A 80 -9.15 -18.21 -6.70
C VAL A 80 -8.10 -18.79 -5.74
N HIS A 81 -7.13 -17.97 -5.33
CA HIS A 81 -6.09 -18.34 -4.38
C HIS A 81 -6.56 -18.29 -2.92
N ARG A 82 -7.80 -17.87 -2.64
CA ARG A 82 -8.35 -17.70 -1.29
C ARG A 82 -9.37 -18.79 -0.96
N LYS A 83 -9.27 -19.36 0.24
CA LYS A 83 -10.27 -20.28 0.80
C LYS A 83 -11.42 -19.50 1.44
N HIS A 84 -12.26 -18.89 0.61
CA HIS A 84 -13.44 -18.11 1.04
C HIS A 84 -14.75 -18.86 0.77
N ALA A 85 -15.84 -18.44 1.42
CA ALA A 85 -17.15 -19.11 1.23
C ALA A 85 -17.59 -19.07 -0.24
N SER A 86 -17.59 -17.88 -0.84
CA SER A 86 -18.04 -17.65 -2.22
C SER A 86 -17.11 -18.22 -3.30
N VAL A 87 -15.88 -18.59 -2.95
CA VAL A 87 -14.84 -19.07 -3.88
C VAL A 87 -14.64 -20.58 -3.76
N TYR A 88 -14.45 -21.06 -2.54
CA TYR A 88 -14.12 -22.45 -2.25
C TYR A 88 -15.34 -23.26 -1.82
N ASP A 89 -16.03 -22.83 -0.78
CA ASP A 89 -17.05 -23.66 -0.13
C ASP A 89 -18.30 -23.84 -1.01
N VAL A 90 -18.75 -22.81 -1.73
CA VAL A 90 -19.82 -22.94 -2.74
C VAL A 90 -19.42 -23.92 -3.85
N ALA A 91 -18.18 -23.87 -4.32
CA ALA A 91 -17.65 -24.74 -5.38
C ALA A 91 -17.62 -26.23 -4.99
N THR A 92 -17.60 -26.53 -3.69
CA THR A 92 -17.67 -27.91 -3.17
C THR A 92 -19.10 -28.45 -3.01
N ARG A 93 -20.11 -27.57 -3.09
CA ARG A 93 -21.54 -27.90 -2.88
C ARG A 93 -22.32 -28.02 -4.18
N LEU A 94 -21.91 -27.26 -5.20
CA LEU A 94 -22.55 -27.24 -6.52
C LEU A 94 -21.64 -27.86 -7.58
N PRO A 95 -22.20 -28.38 -8.69
CA PRO A 95 -21.43 -28.62 -9.90
C PRO A 95 -20.68 -27.35 -10.29
N SER A 96 -19.35 -27.42 -10.32
CA SER A 96 -18.48 -26.25 -10.46
C SER A 96 -17.73 -26.25 -11.79
N TYR A 97 -17.69 -25.08 -12.40
CA TYR A 97 -17.13 -24.83 -13.73
C TYR A 97 -16.25 -23.59 -13.71
N LEU A 98 -15.38 -23.51 -14.71
CA LEU A 98 -14.60 -22.32 -15.00
C LEU A 98 -15.40 -21.38 -15.88
N GLY A 99 -15.46 -20.11 -15.49
CA GLY A 99 -15.83 -19.03 -16.41
C GLY A 99 -14.71 -18.78 -17.42
N ASP A 100 -15.03 -18.04 -18.47
CA ASP A 100 -14.11 -17.79 -19.58
C ASP A 100 -12.84 -17.04 -19.15
N LEU A 101 -12.95 -16.09 -18.20
CA LEU A 101 -11.81 -15.32 -17.70
C LEU A 101 -10.87 -16.22 -16.91
N VAL A 102 -11.38 -16.99 -15.95
CA VAL A 102 -10.53 -17.90 -15.17
C VAL A 102 -9.95 -18.99 -16.06
N HIS A 103 -10.74 -19.58 -16.97
CA HIS A 103 -10.23 -20.56 -17.93
C HIS A 103 -9.07 -20.00 -18.75
N THR A 104 -9.22 -18.78 -19.28
CA THR A 104 -8.16 -18.11 -20.05
C THR A 104 -6.90 -17.89 -19.21
N GLU A 105 -7.05 -17.40 -17.97
CA GLU A 105 -5.91 -17.16 -17.06
C GLU A 105 -5.18 -18.47 -16.71
N VAL A 106 -5.91 -19.56 -16.45
CA VAL A 106 -5.34 -20.89 -16.20
C VAL A 106 -4.56 -21.40 -17.41
N GLU A 107 -5.11 -21.26 -18.62
CA GLU A 107 -4.45 -21.65 -19.86
C GLU A 107 -3.18 -20.85 -20.12
N VAL A 108 -3.18 -19.55 -19.83
CA VAL A 108 -2.00 -18.69 -19.93
C VAL A 108 -0.93 -19.12 -18.93
N LEU A 109 -1.30 -19.36 -17.67
CA LEU A 109 -0.35 -19.85 -16.66
C LEU A 109 0.26 -21.21 -17.03
N ARG A 110 -0.54 -22.11 -17.63
CA ARG A 110 -0.06 -23.40 -18.12
C ARG A 110 1.00 -23.22 -19.21
N LYS A 111 0.80 -22.28 -20.14
CA LYS A 111 1.80 -21.91 -21.16
C LYS A 111 3.08 -21.32 -20.56
N LEU A 112 2.97 -20.58 -19.45
CA LEU A 112 4.15 -20.01 -18.76
C LEU A 112 4.92 -20.99 -17.88
N THR A 113 4.34 -22.15 -17.53
CA THR A 113 4.91 -23.05 -16.52
C THR A 113 5.18 -24.48 -17.01
N ALA A 114 4.37 -25.00 -17.93
CA ALA A 114 4.45 -26.37 -18.42
C ALA A 114 4.73 -26.44 -19.93
N ASP A 115 4.00 -25.67 -20.73
CA ASP A 115 4.04 -25.74 -22.21
C ASP A 115 4.85 -24.58 -22.84
N THR A 116 5.90 -24.15 -22.15
CA THR A 116 6.63 -22.91 -22.47
C THR A 116 7.52 -23.05 -23.70
N GLN A 117 7.37 -22.10 -24.64
CA GLN A 117 8.21 -22.02 -25.83
C GLN A 117 9.47 -21.19 -25.54
N ARG A 118 10.63 -21.68 -25.99
CA ARG A 118 11.94 -21.06 -25.72
C ARG A 118 12.51 -20.33 -26.94
N PRO A 119 13.26 -19.22 -26.77
CA PRO A 119 13.73 -18.67 -25.49
C PRO A 119 12.61 -18.05 -24.65
N TYR A 120 12.58 -18.38 -23.35
CA TYR A 120 11.67 -17.84 -22.36
C TYR A 120 12.37 -16.73 -21.58
N VAL A 121 11.95 -15.49 -21.85
CA VAL A 121 12.45 -14.29 -21.19
C VAL A 121 11.45 -13.84 -20.13
N VAL A 122 11.93 -13.58 -18.92
CA VAL A 122 11.15 -12.93 -17.87
C VAL A 122 11.71 -11.55 -17.61
N VAL A 123 10.84 -10.56 -17.49
CA VAL A 123 11.17 -9.19 -17.09
C VAL A 123 10.60 -8.95 -15.71
N LEU A 124 11.47 -8.72 -14.72
CA LEU A 124 11.10 -8.43 -13.34
C LEU A 124 11.51 -7.01 -12.96
N GLY A 125 10.57 -6.29 -12.36
CA GLY A 125 10.81 -4.95 -11.84
C GLY A 125 9.96 -4.65 -10.61
N GLY A 126 9.72 -3.37 -10.36
CA GLY A 126 9.10 -2.88 -9.13
C GLY A 126 10.13 -2.41 -8.09
N SER A 127 9.65 -1.96 -6.93
CA SER A 127 10.48 -1.25 -5.95
C SER A 127 11.27 -2.16 -5.01
N LYS A 128 10.78 -3.37 -4.72
CA LYS A 128 11.36 -4.29 -3.74
C LYS A 128 11.59 -5.70 -4.30
N VAL A 129 12.70 -6.30 -3.89
CA VAL A 129 13.03 -7.71 -4.15
C VAL A 129 12.17 -8.63 -3.28
N SER A 130 11.85 -8.24 -2.04
CA SER A 130 11.00 -9.02 -1.11
C SER A 130 9.70 -9.51 -1.77
N ASP A 131 9.08 -8.63 -2.55
CA ASP A 131 7.79 -8.85 -3.21
C ASP A 131 7.89 -9.84 -4.39
N LYS A 132 9.11 -10.19 -4.79
CA LYS A 132 9.42 -10.99 -5.98
C LYS A 132 10.21 -12.27 -5.66
N LEU A 133 10.56 -12.53 -4.39
CA LEU A 133 11.31 -13.72 -3.98
C LEU A 133 10.66 -15.02 -4.47
N ALA A 134 9.38 -15.19 -4.19
CA ALA A 134 8.62 -16.36 -4.64
C ALA A 134 8.49 -16.45 -6.18
N VAL A 135 8.55 -15.30 -6.87
CA VAL A 135 8.53 -15.23 -8.33
C VAL A 135 9.84 -15.74 -8.89
N ILE A 136 10.95 -15.19 -8.42
CA ILE A 136 12.30 -15.57 -8.81
C ILE A 136 12.56 -17.05 -8.53
N ASP A 137 12.25 -17.52 -7.31
CA ASP A 137 12.51 -18.90 -6.90
C ASP A 137 11.81 -19.93 -7.80
N ASN A 138 10.57 -19.66 -8.22
CA ASN A 138 9.82 -20.53 -9.10
C ASN A 138 10.27 -20.48 -10.57
N LEU A 139 11.00 -19.43 -10.98
CA LEU A 139 11.44 -19.20 -12.36
C LEU A 139 12.87 -19.67 -12.62
N ILE A 140 13.71 -19.76 -11.59
CA ILE A 140 15.05 -20.34 -11.70
C ILE A 140 14.94 -21.77 -12.24
N GLY A 141 15.68 -22.06 -13.31
CA GLY A 141 15.64 -23.34 -14.03
C GLY A 141 14.47 -23.50 -15.00
N LYS A 142 13.52 -22.55 -15.03
CA LYS A 142 12.43 -22.51 -16.01
C LYS A 142 12.67 -21.44 -17.07
N ALA A 143 12.97 -20.22 -16.65
CA ALA A 143 13.33 -19.13 -17.56
C ALA A 143 14.73 -19.32 -18.14
N ASP A 144 14.91 -19.02 -19.43
CA ASP A 144 16.25 -18.94 -20.04
C ASP A 144 16.96 -17.66 -19.59
N THR A 145 16.21 -16.55 -19.51
CA THR A 145 16.74 -15.25 -19.13
C THR A 145 15.78 -14.52 -18.20
N ILE A 146 16.30 -13.92 -17.13
CA ILE A 146 15.57 -13.01 -16.23
C ILE A 146 16.23 -11.62 -16.32
N LEU A 147 15.50 -10.67 -16.87
CA LEU A 147 15.86 -9.25 -16.98
C LEU A 147 15.39 -8.53 -15.71
N VAL A 148 16.30 -7.89 -14.98
CA VAL A 148 16.00 -7.23 -13.70
C VAL A 148 16.01 -5.71 -13.88
N GLY A 149 14.99 -5.01 -13.41
CA GLY A 149 14.93 -3.54 -13.40
C GLY A 149 14.21 -3.00 -12.17
N GLY A 150 13.74 -1.75 -12.22
CA GLY A 150 13.03 -1.12 -11.11
C GLY A 150 13.94 -0.82 -9.91
N GLY A 151 13.35 -0.48 -8.77
CA GLY A 151 14.07 -0.27 -7.51
C GLY A 151 14.75 -1.54 -6.98
N MET A 152 14.17 -2.71 -7.28
CA MET A 152 14.74 -4.00 -6.84
C MET A 152 16.14 -4.28 -7.45
N LEU A 153 16.48 -3.62 -8.56
CA LEU A 153 17.81 -3.70 -9.19
C LEU A 153 18.95 -3.37 -8.21
N PHE A 154 18.79 -2.36 -7.37
CA PHE A 154 19.90 -1.85 -6.57
C PHE A 154 20.34 -2.86 -5.50
N THR A 155 19.44 -3.73 -5.03
CA THR A 155 19.82 -4.88 -4.19
C THR A 155 20.67 -5.90 -4.97
N PHE A 156 20.42 -6.11 -6.27
CA PHE A 156 21.28 -6.94 -7.12
C PHE A 156 22.67 -6.32 -7.35
N LEU A 157 22.73 -5.00 -7.59
CA LEU A 157 24.00 -4.29 -7.72
C LEU A 157 24.81 -4.33 -6.42
N ALA A 158 24.15 -4.12 -5.27
CA ALA A 158 24.77 -4.24 -3.95
C ALA A 158 25.26 -5.67 -3.68
N ALA A 159 24.49 -6.70 -4.07
CA ALA A 159 24.90 -8.10 -3.96
C ALA A 159 26.14 -8.45 -4.80
N ALA A 160 26.37 -7.73 -5.90
CA ALA A 160 27.58 -7.80 -6.72
C ALA A 160 28.75 -6.93 -6.21
N GLY A 161 28.55 -6.19 -5.11
CA GLY A 161 29.57 -5.36 -4.46
C GLY A 161 29.64 -3.92 -4.96
N HIS A 162 28.66 -3.47 -5.76
CA HIS A 162 28.57 -2.09 -6.23
C HIS A 162 27.88 -1.19 -5.21
N LYS A 163 28.29 0.08 -5.17
CA LYS A 163 27.63 1.09 -4.33
C LYS A 163 26.45 1.70 -5.07
N VAL A 164 25.31 1.79 -4.39
CA VAL A 164 24.04 2.23 -4.99
C VAL A 164 23.56 3.61 -4.53
N ALA A 165 24.44 4.39 -3.91
CA ALA A 165 24.14 5.71 -3.35
C ALA A 165 22.90 5.68 -2.43
N SER A 166 21.94 6.59 -2.63
CA SER A 166 20.69 6.65 -1.84
C SER A 166 19.53 5.90 -2.52
N SER A 167 19.81 5.05 -3.50
CA SER A 167 18.78 4.25 -4.18
C SER A 167 18.17 3.21 -3.25
N LEU A 168 16.95 2.72 -3.57
CA LEU A 168 16.25 1.72 -2.76
C LEU A 168 17.11 0.47 -2.54
N LEU A 169 17.30 0.04 -1.30
CA LEU A 169 18.14 -1.11 -0.98
C LEU A 169 17.51 -1.94 0.14
N GLU A 170 17.44 -3.25 -0.06
CA GLU A 170 17.04 -4.22 0.97
C GLU A 170 18.28 -5.03 1.38
N GLU A 171 19.05 -4.49 2.32
CA GLU A 171 20.33 -5.07 2.77
C GLU A 171 20.17 -6.51 3.30
N ASP A 172 19.06 -6.78 3.99
CA ASP A 172 18.69 -8.08 4.52
C ASP A 172 18.43 -9.13 3.43
N GLN A 173 18.13 -8.69 2.21
CA GLN A 173 17.88 -9.56 1.05
C GLN A 173 19.13 -9.82 0.21
N ILE A 174 20.26 -9.15 0.46
CA ILE A 174 21.53 -9.38 -0.27
C ILE A 174 21.95 -10.85 -0.25
N PRO A 175 21.96 -11.57 0.89
CA PRO A 175 22.33 -12.99 0.91
C PRO A 175 21.40 -13.86 0.05
N VAL A 176 20.11 -13.53 0.00
CA VAL A 176 19.11 -14.25 -0.81
C VAL A 176 19.36 -14.02 -2.30
N VAL A 177 19.64 -12.78 -2.69
CA VAL A 177 19.98 -12.45 -4.09
C VAL A 177 21.27 -13.15 -4.52
N GLN A 178 22.30 -13.21 -3.67
CA GLN A 178 23.52 -13.96 -3.96
C GLN A 178 23.26 -15.46 -4.16
N ASP A 179 22.40 -16.07 -3.33
CA ASP A 179 21.95 -17.45 -3.53
C ASP A 179 21.20 -17.64 -4.86
N TYR A 180 20.29 -16.72 -5.22
CA TYR A 180 19.57 -16.75 -6.48
C TYR A 180 20.49 -16.67 -7.70
N LEU A 181 21.47 -15.76 -7.69
CA LEU A 181 22.44 -15.63 -8.78
C LEU A 181 23.23 -16.93 -8.97
N LYS A 182 23.64 -17.55 -7.86
CA LYS A 182 24.34 -18.84 -7.87
C LYS A 182 23.44 -19.96 -8.42
N ARG A 183 22.24 -20.14 -7.86
CA ARG A 183 21.31 -21.19 -8.28
C ARG A 183 20.86 -21.03 -9.73
N ALA A 184 20.68 -19.80 -10.19
CA ALA A 184 20.36 -19.53 -11.58
C ALA A 184 21.47 -19.94 -12.52
N SER A 185 22.73 -19.62 -12.20
CA SER A 185 23.89 -20.11 -12.93
C SER A 185 23.92 -21.64 -12.99
N ASP A 186 23.71 -22.32 -11.85
CA ASP A 186 23.69 -23.79 -11.78
C ASP A 186 22.53 -24.41 -12.58
N ALA A 187 21.39 -23.71 -12.67
CA ALA A 187 20.18 -24.16 -13.35
C ALA A 187 20.09 -23.73 -14.83
N GLY A 188 21.07 -22.97 -15.34
CA GLY A 188 21.09 -22.48 -16.72
C GLY A 188 20.17 -21.27 -16.99
N THR A 189 19.76 -20.54 -15.95
CA THR A 189 19.02 -19.28 -16.07
C THR A 189 19.99 -18.09 -16.03
N GLU A 190 20.00 -17.26 -17.07
CA GLU A 190 20.82 -16.04 -17.13
C GLU A 190 20.09 -14.88 -16.44
N PHE A 191 20.67 -14.31 -15.37
CA PHE A 191 20.24 -13.01 -14.87
C PHE A 191 20.94 -11.90 -15.65
N VAL A 192 20.17 -10.96 -16.20
CA VAL A 192 20.69 -9.77 -16.87
C VAL A 192 20.30 -8.55 -16.03
N VAL A 193 21.32 -7.85 -15.55
CA VAL A 193 21.18 -6.58 -14.84
C VAL A 193 21.53 -5.42 -15.78
N PRO A 194 20.92 -4.23 -15.60
CA PRO A 194 21.22 -3.02 -16.36
C PRO A 194 22.68 -2.61 -16.23
N THR A 195 23.24 -2.08 -17.33
CA THR A 195 24.59 -1.52 -17.42
C THR A 195 24.62 -0.02 -17.16
N ASP A 196 23.48 0.65 -17.31
CA ASP A 196 23.30 2.07 -17.09
C ASP A 196 21.94 2.34 -16.42
N VAL A 197 21.87 3.43 -15.65
CA VAL A 197 20.69 3.83 -14.87
C VAL A 197 20.48 5.34 -14.94
N VAL A 198 19.23 5.77 -14.84
CA VAL A 198 18.87 7.18 -14.70
C VAL A 198 18.86 7.54 -13.21
N VAL A 199 19.78 8.41 -12.81
CA VAL A 199 19.96 8.87 -11.42
C VAL A 199 19.44 10.29 -11.30
N ALA A 200 18.70 10.58 -10.23
CA ALA A 200 18.13 11.88 -9.94
C ALA A 200 18.64 12.45 -8.60
N GLU A 201 18.52 13.78 -8.46
CA GLU A 201 18.84 14.50 -7.22
C GLU A 201 17.90 14.12 -6.06
N LYS A 202 16.63 13.84 -6.38
CA LYS A 202 15.56 13.59 -5.40
C LYS A 202 14.37 12.90 -6.06
N PHE A 203 13.46 12.35 -5.24
CA PHE A 203 12.25 11.68 -5.73
C PHE A 203 11.17 12.72 -6.09
N ALA A 204 11.25 13.27 -7.30
CA ALA A 204 10.29 14.23 -7.81
C ALA A 204 10.25 14.23 -9.34
N ALA A 205 9.07 14.47 -9.93
CA ALA A 205 8.87 14.48 -11.38
C ALA A 205 9.74 15.50 -12.14
N ASP A 206 10.12 16.59 -11.48
CA ASP A 206 10.91 17.70 -12.02
C ASP A 206 12.37 17.67 -11.56
N ALA A 207 12.83 16.57 -10.93
CA ALA A 207 14.20 16.47 -10.44
C ALA A 207 15.23 16.52 -11.59
N ALA A 208 16.33 17.21 -11.34
CA ALA A 208 17.52 17.10 -12.19
C ALA A 208 17.96 15.63 -12.19
N HIS A 209 18.31 15.13 -13.37
CA HIS A 209 18.69 13.74 -13.57
C HIS A 209 19.73 13.61 -14.68
N GLU A 210 20.47 12.51 -14.65
CA GLU A 210 21.43 12.13 -15.66
C GLU A 210 21.54 10.60 -15.74
N THR A 211 22.12 10.11 -16.84
CA THR A 211 22.40 8.68 -17.01
C THR A 211 23.85 8.41 -16.64
N VAL A 212 24.09 7.40 -15.81
CA VAL A 212 25.42 6.92 -15.43
C VAL A 212 25.51 5.41 -15.54
N ALA A 213 26.73 4.87 -15.51
CA ALA A 213 26.92 3.42 -15.42
C ALA A 213 26.33 2.86 -14.11
N ALA A 214 25.71 1.69 -14.19
CA ALA A 214 25.00 1.08 -13.05
C ALA A 214 25.94 0.69 -11.90
N ASP A 215 27.21 0.41 -12.20
CA ASP A 215 28.26 0.11 -11.23
C ASP A 215 28.96 1.37 -10.66
N ALA A 216 28.59 2.56 -11.14
CA ALA A 216 29.22 3.84 -10.81
C ALA A 216 28.19 4.92 -10.44
N ILE A 217 27.11 4.56 -9.74
CA ILE A 217 26.03 5.50 -9.35
C ILE A 217 26.57 6.69 -8.53
N GLU A 218 27.54 6.46 -7.64
CA GLU A 218 28.18 7.52 -6.84
C GLU A 218 29.04 8.48 -7.68
N ASP A 219 29.37 8.16 -8.93
CA ASP A 219 30.11 9.05 -9.83
C ASP A 219 29.19 10.08 -10.50
N SER A 220 27.88 9.97 -10.31
CA SER A 220 26.93 11.02 -10.70
C SER A 220 27.26 12.37 -10.02
N SER A 221 26.80 13.45 -10.62
CA SER A 221 26.81 14.80 -10.08
C SER A 221 26.13 14.94 -8.70
N PHE A 222 25.32 13.95 -8.31
CA PHE A 222 24.63 13.88 -7.02
C PHE A 222 25.41 13.09 -5.96
N GLY A 223 26.48 12.39 -6.34
CA GLY A 223 27.31 11.59 -5.44
C GLY A 223 26.51 10.53 -4.67
N ALA A 224 26.86 10.33 -3.40
CA ALA A 224 26.16 9.40 -2.50
C ALA A 224 24.69 9.77 -2.22
N GLN A 225 24.21 10.95 -2.64
CA GLN A 225 22.80 11.35 -2.49
C GLN A 225 21.96 11.05 -3.74
N GLY A 226 22.58 10.63 -4.84
CA GLY A 226 21.86 10.23 -6.05
C GLY A 226 20.92 9.06 -5.80
N ILE A 227 19.76 9.09 -6.43
CA ILE A 227 18.78 7.99 -6.40
C ILE A 227 18.49 7.50 -7.82
N GLY A 228 18.66 6.21 -8.07
CA GLY A 228 18.29 5.61 -9.35
C GLY A 228 16.78 5.41 -9.45
N LEU A 229 16.17 5.91 -10.54
CA LEU A 229 14.71 5.93 -10.71
C LEU A 229 14.21 5.28 -12.00
N ASP A 230 15.09 4.93 -12.93
CA ASP A 230 14.78 4.16 -14.15
C ASP A 230 16.03 3.46 -14.67
N ILE A 231 15.86 2.46 -15.54
CA ILE A 231 16.97 1.91 -16.31
C ILE A 231 17.43 2.90 -17.38
N GLY A 232 18.72 2.90 -17.68
CA GLY A 232 19.27 3.77 -18.72
C GLY A 232 18.91 3.30 -20.14
N PRO A 233 19.11 4.16 -21.15
CA PRO A 233 18.80 3.87 -22.55
C PRO A 233 19.52 2.65 -23.11
N ASP A 234 20.77 2.38 -22.72
CA ASP A 234 21.52 1.23 -23.25
C ASP A 234 20.96 -0.09 -22.71
N SER A 235 20.62 -0.12 -21.43
CA SER A 235 19.97 -1.25 -20.76
C SER A 235 18.57 -1.50 -21.32
N ALA A 236 17.80 -0.43 -21.53
CA ALA A 236 16.48 -0.51 -22.13
C ALA A 236 16.54 -1.11 -23.55
N ALA A 237 17.51 -0.68 -24.37
CA ALA A 237 17.74 -1.22 -25.71
C ALA A 237 18.19 -2.69 -25.67
N ALA A 238 19.08 -3.06 -24.74
CA ALA A 238 19.53 -4.43 -24.55
C ALA A 238 18.37 -5.36 -24.13
N PHE A 239 17.54 -4.92 -23.19
CA PHE A 239 16.37 -5.67 -22.73
C PHE A 239 15.34 -5.83 -23.87
N ALA A 240 15.06 -4.75 -24.62
CA ALA A 240 14.17 -4.80 -25.77
C ALA A 240 14.66 -5.80 -26.84
N SER A 241 15.97 -5.88 -27.09
CA SER A 241 16.56 -6.84 -28.01
C SER A 241 16.34 -8.29 -27.56
N ARG A 242 16.54 -8.58 -26.26
CA ARG A 242 16.29 -9.91 -25.68
C ARG A 242 14.81 -10.29 -25.77
N ILE A 243 13.90 -9.36 -25.51
CA ILE A 243 12.44 -9.56 -25.65
C ILE A 243 12.04 -9.91 -27.09
N LYS A 244 12.61 -9.20 -28.08
CA LYS A 244 12.35 -9.46 -29.50
C LYS A 244 12.89 -10.81 -30.00
N GLY A 245 13.94 -11.33 -29.36
CA GLY A 245 14.50 -12.65 -29.64
C GLY A 245 13.78 -13.82 -28.96
N ALA A 246 12.82 -13.55 -28.07
CA ALA A 246 12.13 -14.57 -27.30
C ALA A 246 11.02 -15.28 -28.09
N LYS A 247 10.57 -16.43 -27.57
CA LYS A 247 9.32 -17.10 -27.99
C LYS A 247 8.22 -16.99 -26.95
N THR A 248 8.58 -16.85 -25.69
CA THR A 248 7.67 -16.52 -24.59
C THR A 248 8.26 -15.39 -23.77
N VAL A 249 7.43 -14.41 -23.39
CA VAL A 249 7.84 -13.31 -22.51
C VAL A 249 6.84 -13.13 -21.39
N PHE A 250 7.33 -13.10 -20.14
CA PHE A 250 6.52 -12.74 -18.98
C PHE A 250 7.07 -11.46 -18.35
N TRP A 251 6.23 -10.44 -18.18
CA TRP A 251 6.61 -9.16 -17.58
C TRP A 251 5.85 -8.91 -16.28
N ASN A 252 6.58 -8.67 -15.18
CA ASN A 252 6.03 -8.36 -13.87
C ASN A 252 6.85 -7.28 -13.13
N GLY A 253 6.33 -6.06 -13.14
CA GLY A 253 6.89 -4.87 -12.47
C GLY A 253 7.58 -3.88 -13.43
N PRO A 254 7.36 -2.57 -13.27
CA PRO A 254 7.96 -1.53 -14.11
C PRO A 254 9.48 -1.41 -13.90
N MET A 255 10.18 -0.81 -14.88
CA MET A 255 11.64 -0.63 -14.86
C MET A 255 12.09 0.64 -14.13
N GLY A 256 11.15 1.53 -13.83
CA GLY A 256 11.38 2.81 -13.18
C GLY A 256 10.08 3.39 -12.63
N VAL A 257 10.16 4.61 -12.10
CA VAL A 257 9.02 5.38 -11.56
C VAL A 257 8.20 5.96 -12.72
N PHE A 258 7.48 5.08 -13.43
CA PHE A 258 6.79 5.39 -14.69
C PHE A 258 5.70 6.47 -14.58
N GLU A 259 5.25 6.78 -13.36
CA GLU A 259 4.34 7.88 -13.04
C GLU A 259 4.97 9.26 -13.30
N PHE A 260 6.30 9.34 -13.29
CA PHE A 260 7.05 10.53 -13.65
C PHE A 260 7.60 10.38 -15.07
N GLU A 261 7.24 11.32 -15.95
CA GLU A 261 7.63 11.26 -17.37
C GLU A 261 9.14 11.09 -17.55
N ALA A 262 9.94 11.79 -16.74
CA ALA A 262 11.41 11.71 -16.73
C ALA A 262 11.99 10.32 -16.40
N PHE A 263 11.21 9.44 -15.74
CA PHE A 263 11.64 8.11 -15.28
C PHE A 263 10.73 6.99 -15.81
N SER A 264 10.11 7.24 -16.97
CA SER A 264 9.18 6.32 -17.62
C SER A 264 9.74 5.65 -18.87
N ALA A 265 10.93 6.06 -19.32
CA ALA A 265 11.49 5.69 -20.61
C ALA A 265 11.84 4.19 -20.67
N GLY A 266 12.45 3.65 -19.61
CA GLY A 266 12.78 2.23 -19.51
C GLY A 266 11.52 1.37 -19.51
N THR A 267 10.53 1.73 -18.69
CA THR A 267 9.23 1.03 -18.65
C THR A 267 8.52 1.07 -20.02
N ARG A 268 8.56 2.22 -20.70
CA ARG A 268 8.02 2.38 -22.05
C ARG A 268 8.75 1.51 -23.07
N ALA A 269 10.08 1.39 -22.98
CA ALA A 269 10.86 0.57 -23.89
C ALA A 269 10.50 -0.93 -23.78
N ILE A 270 10.28 -1.42 -22.56
CA ILE A 270 9.80 -2.80 -22.33
C ILE A 270 8.40 -2.99 -22.91
N ALA A 271 7.46 -2.09 -22.59
CA ALA A 271 6.11 -2.17 -23.12
C ALA A 271 6.10 -2.16 -24.66
N GLN A 272 6.87 -1.26 -25.28
CA GLN A 272 7.02 -1.18 -26.73
C GLN A 272 7.59 -2.49 -27.32
N ALA A 273 8.65 -3.04 -26.72
CA ALA A 273 9.25 -4.29 -27.19
C ALA A 273 8.28 -5.48 -27.14
N LEU A 274 7.40 -5.52 -26.13
CA LEU A 274 6.35 -6.53 -26.02
C LEU A 274 5.26 -6.41 -27.10
N THR A 275 5.00 -5.19 -27.60
CA THR A 275 4.05 -4.98 -28.72
C THR A 275 4.65 -5.27 -30.10
N GLU A 276 5.98 -5.30 -30.20
CA GLU A 276 6.72 -5.48 -31.46
C GLU A 276 7.26 -6.91 -31.65
N THR A 277 7.18 -7.76 -30.64
CA THR A 277 7.66 -9.14 -30.70
C THR A 277 6.60 -10.10 -31.23
N GLU A 278 7.02 -11.15 -31.93
CA GLU A 278 6.16 -12.27 -32.33
C GLU A 278 6.00 -13.32 -31.20
N ALA A 279 6.66 -13.10 -30.05
CA ALA A 279 6.57 -13.98 -28.89
C ALA A 279 5.15 -14.00 -28.29
N PHE A 280 4.83 -15.09 -27.59
CA PHE A 280 3.70 -15.08 -26.68
C PHE A 280 4.04 -14.20 -25.47
N THR A 281 3.37 -13.05 -25.34
CA THR A 281 3.64 -12.07 -24.27
C THR A 281 2.56 -12.09 -23.20
N VAL A 282 2.98 -12.09 -21.93
CA VAL A 282 2.09 -12.00 -20.78
C VAL A 282 2.55 -10.86 -19.88
N VAL A 283 1.63 -9.92 -19.60
CA VAL A 283 1.82 -8.85 -18.62
C VAL A 283 1.11 -9.25 -17.34
N GLY A 284 1.84 -9.41 -16.25
CA GLY A 284 1.31 -9.76 -14.94
C GLY A 284 1.57 -8.67 -13.91
N GLY A 285 0.70 -8.56 -12.91
CA GLY A 285 0.82 -7.60 -11.82
C GLY A 285 0.10 -6.28 -12.09
N GLY A 286 -0.49 -5.70 -11.05
CA GLY A 286 -1.28 -4.47 -11.15
C GLY A 286 -0.48 -3.29 -11.70
N ASP A 287 0.76 -3.12 -11.24
CA ASP A 287 1.61 -1.99 -11.65
C ASP A 287 2.02 -2.06 -13.12
N SER A 288 2.35 -3.25 -13.63
CA SER A 288 2.63 -3.43 -15.07
C SER A 288 1.41 -3.16 -15.94
N ALA A 289 0.23 -3.66 -15.54
CA ALA A 289 -1.01 -3.38 -16.26
C ALA A 289 -1.37 -1.88 -16.22
N ALA A 290 -1.12 -1.20 -15.10
CA ALA A 290 -1.29 0.25 -14.96
C ALA A 290 -0.28 1.02 -15.84
N ALA A 291 0.97 0.57 -15.90
CA ALA A 291 2.01 1.19 -16.73
C ALA A 291 1.67 1.13 -18.22
N VAL A 292 1.20 -0.03 -18.72
CA VAL A 292 0.73 -0.20 -20.11
C VAL A 292 -0.29 0.90 -20.47
N ARG A 293 -1.33 1.04 -19.65
CA ARG A 293 -2.43 1.99 -19.90
C ARG A 293 -1.99 3.45 -19.75
N THR A 294 -1.21 3.75 -18.72
CA THR A 294 -0.73 5.11 -18.44
C THR A 294 0.21 5.62 -19.53
N LEU A 295 1.03 4.74 -20.10
CA LEU A 295 1.97 5.07 -21.15
C LEU A 295 1.33 5.13 -22.55
N GLY A 296 0.02 4.84 -22.66
CA GLY A 296 -0.77 5.01 -23.87
C GLY A 296 -0.83 3.78 -24.78
N PHE A 297 -0.45 2.61 -24.29
CA PHE A 297 -0.62 1.35 -25.02
C PHE A 297 -2.03 0.80 -24.81
N ALA A 298 -2.56 0.12 -25.82
CA ALA A 298 -3.84 -0.56 -25.75
C ALA A 298 -3.65 -2.02 -25.32
N ASP A 299 -4.59 -2.53 -24.51
CA ASP A 299 -4.52 -3.87 -23.93
C ASP A 299 -4.44 -4.98 -25.02
N ASP A 300 -5.03 -4.75 -26.20
CA ASP A 300 -5.05 -5.69 -27.33
C ASP A 300 -3.72 -5.79 -28.12
N GLN A 301 -2.74 -4.95 -27.78
CA GLN A 301 -1.39 -5.01 -28.35
C GLN A 301 -0.51 -6.06 -27.65
N PHE A 302 -0.98 -6.68 -26.57
CA PHE A 302 -0.26 -7.68 -25.79
C PHE A 302 -0.96 -9.04 -25.91
N GLY A 303 -0.20 -10.14 -25.80
CA GLY A 303 -0.76 -11.49 -25.91
C GLY A 303 -1.76 -11.81 -24.79
N HIS A 304 -1.47 -11.38 -23.56
CA HIS A 304 -2.36 -11.45 -22.42
C HIS A 304 -1.98 -10.42 -21.35
N ILE A 305 -2.96 -9.74 -20.76
CA ILE A 305 -2.77 -8.91 -19.57
C ILE A 305 -3.56 -9.54 -18.44
N SER A 306 -2.86 -10.08 -17.44
CA SER A 306 -3.49 -10.77 -16.32
C SER A 306 -4.19 -9.78 -15.39
N THR A 307 -5.42 -10.13 -15.03
CA THR A 307 -6.25 -9.40 -14.07
C THR A 307 -6.08 -9.91 -12.64
N GLY A 308 -5.31 -11.00 -12.46
CA GLY A 308 -5.18 -11.72 -11.19
C GLY A 308 -4.27 -11.07 -10.15
N GLY A 309 -3.47 -10.06 -10.49
CA GLY A 309 -2.47 -9.50 -9.58
C GLY A 309 -1.60 -10.60 -8.95
N GLY A 310 -1.48 -10.62 -7.62
CA GLY A 310 -0.77 -11.66 -6.86
C GLY A 310 -1.33 -13.09 -6.98
N ALA A 311 -2.59 -13.25 -7.45
CA ALA A 311 -3.17 -14.56 -7.72
C ALA A 311 -2.46 -15.27 -8.88
N SER A 312 -2.03 -14.53 -9.91
CA SER A 312 -1.39 -15.11 -11.10
C SER A 312 -0.17 -15.96 -10.76
N TRP A 313 0.63 -15.56 -9.76
CA TRP A 313 1.84 -16.29 -9.40
C TRP A 313 1.77 -17.07 -8.09
N SER A 314 1.00 -16.65 -7.08
CA SER A 314 0.78 -17.49 -5.89
C SER A 314 0.15 -18.84 -6.28
N THR A 315 -0.67 -18.85 -7.33
CA THR A 315 -1.26 -20.06 -7.95
C THR A 315 -0.21 -20.99 -8.57
N SER A 316 0.97 -20.49 -8.98
CA SER A 316 2.05 -21.35 -9.50
C SER A 316 2.69 -22.27 -8.44
N LYS A 317 2.51 -21.96 -7.14
CA LYS A 317 2.86 -22.85 -6.02
C LYS A 317 1.78 -23.91 -5.75
N ALA A 318 0.53 -23.61 -6.09
CA ALA A 318 -0.60 -24.48 -5.84
C ALA A 318 -0.66 -25.55 -6.94
N ARG A 319 -0.03 -26.69 -6.66
CA ARG A 319 -0.12 -27.89 -7.51
C ARG A 319 -1.56 -28.41 -7.66
N ASN A 320 -2.53 -27.83 -6.93
CA ASN A 320 -3.98 -27.98 -7.04
C ASN A 320 -4.63 -26.65 -6.62
N PHE A 321 -5.54 -26.09 -7.43
CA PHE A 321 -6.43 -25.03 -6.93
C PHE A 321 -7.29 -25.62 -5.82
N PRO A 322 -7.55 -24.89 -4.71
CA PRO A 322 -8.50 -25.33 -3.69
C PRO A 322 -9.85 -25.73 -4.33
N ALA A 323 -10.35 -24.95 -5.29
CA ALA A 323 -11.58 -25.26 -6.03
C ALA A 323 -11.40 -26.30 -7.17
N SER A 324 -10.20 -26.50 -7.72
CA SER A 324 -10.00 -27.43 -8.87
C SER A 324 -10.20 -28.89 -8.54
N ALA A 325 -10.10 -29.28 -7.27
CA ALA A 325 -10.33 -30.67 -6.86
C ALA A 325 -11.78 -31.12 -7.13
N SER A 326 -12.74 -30.20 -7.27
CA SER A 326 -14.15 -30.48 -7.59
C SER A 326 -14.54 -30.20 -9.06
N TRP A 327 -13.67 -29.60 -9.86
CA TRP A 327 -14.01 -29.21 -11.24
C TRP A 327 -14.01 -30.43 -12.16
N THR A 328 -15.19 -30.80 -12.67
CA THR A 328 -15.30 -31.87 -13.68
C THR A 328 -15.21 -31.28 -15.08
N ALA A 329 -14.15 -31.64 -15.83
CA ALA A 329 -14.04 -31.30 -17.24
C ALA A 329 -15.06 -32.12 -18.05
N ARG A 330 -16.24 -31.56 -18.33
CA ARG A 330 -17.12 -32.03 -19.41
C ARG A 330 -17.01 -31.08 -20.59
N GLN A 331 -16.40 -31.57 -21.67
CA GLN A 331 -16.46 -30.93 -22.98
C GLN A 331 -17.91 -30.96 -23.46
N TYR A 332 -18.49 -29.80 -23.74
CA TYR A 332 -19.77 -29.74 -24.46
C TYR A 332 -19.54 -30.08 -25.94
N PRO A 333 -20.41 -30.93 -26.56
CA PRO A 333 -20.43 -31.07 -28.01
C PRO A 333 -20.92 -29.74 -28.65
N PRO A 334 -20.44 -29.39 -29.85
CA PRO A 334 -20.77 -28.12 -30.49
C PRO A 334 -22.28 -28.04 -30.79
N SER A 335 -22.95 -27.03 -30.23
CA SER A 335 -24.33 -26.70 -30.57
C SER A 335 -24.38 -25.98 -31.92
N SER A 336 -25.30 -26.42 -32.78
CA SER A 336 -25.58 -25.88 -34.11
C SER A 336 -26.10 -24.42 -34.05
N PRO A 337 -25.75 -23.56 -35.02
CA PRO A 337 -26.05 -22.13 -34.93
C PRO A 337 -27.49 -21.82 -35.39
N GLN A 338 -28.35 -21.37 -34.48
CA GLN A 338 -29.53 -20.57 -34.81
C GLN A 338 -29.72 -19.48 -33.76
N ALA A 339 -29.29 -18.25 -34.09
CA ALA A 339 -30.02 -17.00 -33.81
C ALA A 339 -29.18 -15.75 -34.16
N GLY A 340 -29.75 -14.91 -35.03
CA GLY A 340 -29.73 -13.44 -34.94
C GLY A 340 -28.40 -12.69 -35.01
N ARG A 341 -28.08 -12.10 -36.18
CA ARG A 341 -27.12 -10.99 -36.30
C ARG A 341 -27.59 -9.78 -35.47
N LEU A 342 -26.77 -9.32 -34.52
CA LEU A 342 -26.85 -7.96 -33.95
C LEU A 342 -26.01 -6.99 -34.80
N PRO A 343 -26.44 -5.73 -35.01
CA PRO A 343 -25.72 -4.77 -35.84
C PRO A 343 -24.53 -4.13 -35.10
N ALA A 344 -23.52 -3.74 -35.89
CA ALA A 344 -22.26 -3.14 -35.45
C ALA A 344 -22.46 -1.83 -34.66
N ARG A 345 -21.76 -1.68 -33.53
CA ARG A 345 -21.67 -0.44 -32.74
C ARG A 345 -20.66 0.54 -33.35
N GLN A 346 -21.05 1.82 -33.44
CA GLN A 346 -20.17 2.97 -33.69
C GLN A 346 -19.37 3.36 -32.44
N PRO A 347 -18.20 4.03 -32.57
CA PRO A 347 -17.36 4.42 -31.45
C PRO A 347 -17.87 5.72 -30.80
N ALA A 348 -17.96 5.75 -29.46
CA ALA A 348 -18.30 6.94 -28.70
C ALA A 348 -17.16 7.35 -27.76
N GLY A 349 -16.65 8.56 -28.00
CA GLY A 349 -16.43 9.60 -26.98
C GLY A 349 -15.35 9.39 -25.91
N ARG A 350 -14.22 10.09 -26.08
CA ARG A 350 -13.22 10.41 -25.04
C ARG A 350 -13.86 11.16 -23.86
N SER A 351 -13.43 10.89 -22.63
CA SER A 351 -13.48 11.87 -21.54
C SER A 351 -12.34 11.67 -20.54
N LEU A 352 -11.67 12.79 -20.23
CA LEU A 352 -10.65 13.01 -19.22
C LEU A 352 -11.23 12.91 -17.80
N ILE A 353 -10.40 12.51 -16.82
CA ILE A 353 -10.30 13.11 -15.47
C ILE A 353 -8.90 12.79 -14.91
N LYS A 354 -8.13 13.85 -14.62
CA LYS A 354 -6.90 13.86 -13.81
C LYS A 354 -7.31 14.06 -12.34
N THR A 355 -6.56 13.52 -11.37
CA THR A 355 -5.83 14.28 -10.31
C THR A 355 -5.30 13.32 -9.21
N PHE A 356 -4.02 13.49 -8.87
CA PHE A 356 -3.20 12.86 -7.81
C PHE A 356 -3.10 13.79 -6.59
N TRP A 357 -2.83 13.29 -5.35
CA TRP A 357 -2.00 13.96 -4.30
C TRP A 357 -1.55 13.00 -3.16
N ARG A 358 -0.51 13.42 -2.41
CA ARG A 358 0.51 12.70 -1.59
C ARG A 358 0.11 12.29 -0.15
N LEU A 359 0.68 11.17 0.35
CA LEU A 359 0.67 10.74 1.77
C LEU A 359 1.76 11.43 2.63
N ARG A 360 1.45 11.64 3.92
CA ARG A 360 2.40 11.86 5.05
C ARG A 360 2.12 10.78 6.10
N ASP A 361 3.14 10.04 6.54
CA ASP A 361 3.01 9.00 7.56
C ASP A 361 3.32 9.54 8.97
N PHE A 362 2.57 9.06 9.97
CA PHE A 362 2.84 9.20 11.40
C PHE A 362 2.85 7.79 12.03
N VAL A 363 3.88 7.48 12.83
CA VAL A 363 4.05 6.22 13.56
C VAL A 363 3.97 6.51 15.06
N TYR A 364 3.15 5.77 15.81
CA TYR A 364 3.06 5.88 17.27
C TYR A 364 3.40 4.55 17.96
N GLU A 365 4.17 4.62 19.06
CA GLU A 365 4.61 3.50 19.89
C GLU A 365 3.77 3.42 21.19
N ARG A 366 3.32 2.23 21.61
CA ARG A 366 2.60 2.03 22.87
C ARG A 366 3.30 1.03 23.80
N ARG A 367 3.57 1.45 25.04
CA ARG A 367 3.93 0.59 26.20
C ARG A 367 2.72 0.48 27.13
N PHE A 368 2.36 -0.71 27.64
CA PHE A 368 1.92 -0.94 29.06
C PHE A 368 1.43 -2.37 29.35
N ARG A 369 1.77 -2.93 30.55
CA ARG A 369 0.82 -3.27 31.64
C ARG A 369 1.49 -3.81 32.93
N PRO A 370 0.79 -3.79 34.08
CA PRO A 370 1.37 -3.65 35.43
C PRO A 370 1.72 -4.98 36.10
N GLN A 371 2.81 -4.99 36.88
CA GLN A 371 3.10 -6.09 37.81
C GLN A 371 2.25 -5.97 39.08
N ALA A 372 1.74 -7.11 39.52
CA ALA A 372 0.92 -7.30 40.70
C ALA A 372 1.59 -6.73 41.97
N LEU A 373 0.81 -6.00 42.74
CA LEU A 373 1.08 -5.66 44.13
C LEU A 373 1.15 -6.94 44.97
N HIS A 374 2.36 -7.40 45.28
CA HIS A 374 2.59 -8.23 46.47
C HIS A 374 3.18 -7.37 47.59
N ARG A 375 2.46 -7.40 48.71
CA ARG A 375 2.67 -6.69 49.96
C ARG A 375 3.72 -7.45 50.78
N GLY A 376 4.86 -6.83 51.12
CA GLY A 376 5.73 -7.35 52.17
C GLY A 376 7.19 -6.87 52.16
N GLN A 377 7.51 -6.13 53.23
CA GLN A 377 8.82 -5.97 53.90
C GLN A 377 9.75 -4.80 53.52
N LEU A 378 9.89 -3.96 54.55
CA LEU A 378 10.88 -2.93 54.83
C LEU A 378 12.28 -3.52 54.95
N GLU A 379 13.33 -2.76 54.58
CA GLU A 379 14.34 -2.20 55.51
C GLU A 379 15.47 -1.46 54.77
N ASN A 380 16.13 -0.58 55.53
CA ASN A 380 17.10 0.46 55.16
C ASN A 380 18.45 -0.08 54.66
N GLU A 381 19.23 0.74 53.92
CA GLU A 381 20.55 1.25 54.38
C GLU A 381 21.26 2.21 53.38
N HIS A 382 21.68 3.35 53.95
CA HIS A 382 22.80 4.29 53.75
C HIS A 382 23.49 4.59 52.37
N GLY A 383 23.68 5.90 52.08
CA GLY A 383 24.44 6.50 50.93
C GLY A 383 25.98 6.55 51.11
N PRO A 384 26.79 7.46 50.48
CA PRO A 384 26.50 8.61 49.60
C PRO A 384 27.38 8.80 48.31
N ARG A 385 26.94 9.71 47.42
CA ARG A 385 27.63 10.59 46.42
C ARG A 385 28.92 10.15 45.65
N ALA A 386 28.85 10.25 44.31
CA ALA A 386 29.85 10.93 43.45
C ALA A 386 29.23 11.28 42.08
N GLY A 387 29.51 12.49 41.57
CA GLY A 387 29.00 12.95 40.28
C GLY A 387 30.00 12.78 39.14
N HIS A 388 29.50 12.60 37.91
CA HIS A 388 30.17 12.92 36.64
C HIS A 388 29.08 13.15 35.57
N TYR A 389 29.04 14.35 34.99
CA TYR A 389 28.37 14.59 33.71
C TYR A 389 29.35 14.24 32.58
N PRO A 390 28.92 13.55 31.51
CA PRO A 390 29.79 13.12 30.42
C PRO A 390 29.98 14.25 29.39
N PRO A 391 31.11 14.30 28.64
CA PRO A 391 31.16 15.00 27.38
C PRO A 391 30.77 14.07 26.21
N ALA A 392 30.16 14.71 25.21
CA ALA A 392 29.50 14.15 24.05
C ALA A 392 30.43 13.48 23.03
N GLU A 393 29.97 12.37 22.44
CA GLU A 393 30.00 12.04 21.00
C GLU A 393 29.47 10.59 20.80
N ALA A 394 28.21 10.46 20.36
CA ALA A 394 27.61 9.26 19.77
C ALA A 394 26.30 9.76 19.14
N GLY A 395 26.10 9.74 17.82
CA GLY A 395 26.00 8.50 17.06
C GLY A 395 24.70 7.81 17.49
N LEU A 396 23.55 8.20 16.93
CA LEU A 396 22.29 7.47 17.11
C LEU A 396 22.39 6.16 16.33
N ASP A 397 23.11 5.20 16.91
CA ASP A 397 22.95 3.78 16.65
C ASP A 397 21.72 3.33 17.47
N LEU A 398 20.77 2.65 16.81
CA LEU A 398 19.58 2.06 17.42
C LEU A 398 19.90 0.81 18.27
N SER A 399 21.15 0.59 18.64
CA SER A 399 21.61 -0.47 19.53
C SER A 399 21.54 -0.13 21.02
N ASP A 400 20.56 0.66 21.47
CA ASP A 400 20.33 0.86 22.92
C ASP A 400 19.51 -0.31 23.49
N ALA A 401 20.25 -1.32 23.94
CA ALA A 401 19.75 -2.52 24.59
C ALA A 401 18.99 -2.19 25.88
N LYS A 402 17.66 -2.06 25.78
CA LYS A 402 16.67 -2.28 26.86
C LYS A 402 15.20 -2.28 26.38
N HIS A 403 14.96 -2.35 25.08
CA HIS A 403 13.61 -2.35 24.52
C HIS A 403 13.30 -3.74 24.00
N ASP A 404 12.33 -4.40 24.64
CA ASP A 404 11.76 -5.65 24.16
C ASP A 404 10.79 -5.31 23.02
N TYR A 405 11.32 -5.24 21.80
CA TYR A 405 10.56 -4.91 20.59
C TYR A 405 9.46 -5.93 20.30
N SER A 406 9.51 -7.14 20.88
CA SER A 406 8.39 -8.10 20.77
C SER A 406 7.11 -7.63 21.45
N ARG A 407 7.18 -6.55 22.25
CA ARG A 407 6.03 -5.94 22.93
C ARG A 407 5.50 -4.69 22.23
N VAL A 408 6.10 -4.31 21.11
CA VAL A 408 5.72 -3.10 20.35
C VAL A 408 4.81 -3.53 19.21
N GLU A 409 3.59 -3.00 19.21
CA GLU A 409 2.71 -3.06 18.04
C GLU A 409 2.87 -1.77 17.24
N VAL A 410 3.08 -1.90 15.93
CA VAL A 410 3.16 -0.77 15.00
C VAL A 410 1.78 -0.51 14.42
N ALA A 411 1.32 0.75 14.45
CA ALA A 411 0.07 1.16 13.83
C ALA A 411 0.26 2.36 12.89
N VAL A 412 -0.39 2.35 11.73
CA VAL A 412 -0.43 3.46 10.77
C VAL A 412 -1.83 4.09 10.67
N PHE A 413 -1.88 5.42 10.53
CA PHE A 413 -3.13 6.19 10.47
C PHE A 413 -3.17 7.02 9.18
N PRO A 414 -3.50 6.42 8.02
CA PRO A 414 -3.52 7.12 6.74
C PRO A 414 -4.74 8.04 6.61
N PRO A 415 -4.73 8.99 5.67
CA PRO A 415 -5.93 9.73 5.27
C PRO A 415 -7.08 8.78 4.93
N PHE A 416 -8.33 9.21 5.16
CA PHE A 416 -9.50 8.35 4.92
C PHE A 416 -9.59 7.80 3.49
N THR A 417 -9.09 8.54 2.49
CA THR A 417 -9.05 8.12 1.10
C THR A 417 -8.09 6.94 0.86
N ASP A 418 -7.07 6.80 1.72
CA ASP A 418 -5.99 5.85 1.56
C ASP A 418 -6.13 4.64 2.50
N LEU A 419 -7.06 4.69 3.47
CA LEU A 419 -7.38 3.58 4.37
C LEU A 419 -7.60 2.26 3.64
N ARG A 420 -8.31 2.28 2.50
CA ARG A 420 -8.54 1.08 1.71
C ARG A 420 -7.27 0.58 1.01
N GLY A 421 -6.39 1.49 0.59
CA GLY A 421 -5.08 1.16 0.02
C GLY A 421 -4.19 0.50 1.06
N VAL A 422 -4.07 1.11 2.24
CA VAL A 422 -3.32 0.55 3.38
C VAL A 422 -3.89 -0.80 3.81
N GLN A 423 -5.22 -0.93 3.93
CA GLN A 423 -5.86 -2.22 4.19
C GLN A 423 -5.44 -3.27 3.15
N THR A 424 -5.43 -2.91 1.87
CA THR A 424 -5.09 -3.83 0.78
C THR A 424 -3.63 -4.27 0.85
N LEU A 425 -2.72 -3.37 1.20
CA LEU A 425 -1.29 -3.67 1.38
C LEU A 425 -1.05 -4.54 2.62
N VAL A 426 -1.53 -4.11 3.78
CA VAL A 426 -1.35 -4.83 5.06
C VAL A 426 -1.92 -6.24 4.96
N GLN A 427 -3.15 -6.39 4.45
CA GLN A 427 -3.79 -7.70 4.32
C GLN A 427 -3.25 -8.52 3.14
N GLY A 428 -2.78 -7.84 2.08
CA GLY A 428 -2.24 -8.49 0.87
C GLY A 428 -0.88 -9.13 1.12
N ASP A 429 -0.04 -8.44 1.89
CA ASP A 429 1.35 -8.83 2.14
C ASP A 429 1.54 -9.45 3.54
N ASP A 430 0.45 -9.70 4.27
CA ASP A 430 0.44 -10.25 5.64
C ASP A 430 1.38 -9.50 6.60
N LEU A 431 1.37 -8.16 6.51
CA LEU A 431 2.24 -7.30 7.31
C LEU A 431 1.78 -7.32 8.77
N ASP A 432 2.73 -7.48 9.69
CA ASP A 432 2.50 -7.37 11.15
C ASP A 432 2.40 -5.89 11.58
N ILE A 433 1.45 -5.17 10.97
CA ILE A 433 1.21 -3.74 11.19
C ILE A 433 -0.30 -3.53 11.34
N ALA A 434 -0.72 -2.94 12.46
CA ALA A 434 -2.09 -2.47 12.64
C ALA A 434 -2.35 -1.18 11.84
N TYR A 435 -3.61 -0.88 11.55
CA TYR A 435 -3.97 0.39 10.93
C TYR A 435 -5.26 0.94 11.51
N GLY A 436 -5.46 2.25 11.36
CA GLY A 436 -6.55 2.96 11.99
C GLY A 436 -6.97 4.24 11.29
N GLY A 437 -8.14 4.76 11.67
CA GLY A 437 -8.64 6.05 11.17
C GLY A 437 -7.95 7.24 11.84
N GLN A 438 -7.78 8.35 11.11
CA GLN A 438 -7.24 9.60 11.67
C GLN A 438 -8.24 10.37 12.55
N ASP A 439 -9.53 10.05 12.44
CA ASP A 439 -10.60 10.57 13.29
C ASP A 439 -11.85 9.67 13.14
N LEU A 440 -12.85 9.84 14.00
CA LEU A 440 -14.20 9.29 13.80
C LEU A 440 -15.30 10.27 14.21
N SER A 441 -16.48 10.08 13.63
CA SER A 441 -17.69 10.77 14.07
C SER A 441 -18.19 10.21 15.40
N GLN A 442 -18.75 11.08 16.25
CA GLN A 442 -19.48 10.69 17.46
C GLN A 442 -20.85 10.05 17.16
N PHE A 443 -21.31 10.14 15.91
CA PHE A 443 -22.60 9.61 15.47
C PHE A 443 -22.42 8.31 14.68
N ASP A 444 -23.37 7.40 14.81
CA ASP A 444 -23.26 6.05 14.22
C ASP A 444 -23.46 6.05 12.69
N SER A 445 -24.26 6.98 12.16
CA SER A 445 -24.65 7.03 10.76
C SER A 445 -25.01 8.45 10.31
N GLY A 446 -24.67 8.82 9.09
CA GLY A 446 -24.99 10.12 8.50
C GLY A 446 -23.85 10.66 7.64
N ALA A 447 -24.15 11.64 6.79
CA ALA A 447 -23.17 12.29 5.92
C ALA A 447 -22.43 13.41 6.68
N TYR A 448 -21.58 13.04 7.64
CA TYR A 448 -20.73 13.96 8.38
C TYR A 448 -19.47 14.26 7.58
N THR A 449 -19.55 15.27 6.71
CA THR A 449 -18.44 15.65 5.83
C THR A 449 -17.21 16.02 6.66
N GLY A 450 -16.12 15.29 6.50
CA GLY A 450 -14.87 15.48 7.25
C GLY A 450 -14.60 14.43 8.33
N ASP A 451 -15.60 13.60 8.66
CA ASP A 451 -15.47 12.50 9.64
C ASP A 451 -15.94 11.18 8.99
N ILE A 452 -15.58 10.05 9.62
CA ILE A 452 -16.02 8.71 9.24
C ILE A 452 -16.69 8.04 10.45
N SER A 453 -17.79 7.31 10.26
CA SER A 453 -18.42 6.62 11.40
C SER A 453 -17.55 5.46 11.87
N GLY A 454 -17.62 5.15 13.18
CA GLY A 454 -16.93 3.98 13.74
C GLY A 454 -17.31 2.67 13.04
N GLN A 455 -18.54 2.56 12.55
CA GLN A 455 -19.01 1.40 11.77
C GLN A 455 -18.24 1.22 10.46
N PHE A 456 -17.94 2.31 9.74
CA PHE A 456 -17.16 2.25 8.51
C PHE A 456 -15.69 1.91 8.78
N LEU A 457 -15.10 2.45 9.85
CA LEU A 457 -13.73 2.11 10.24
C LEU A 457 -13.60 0.63 10.60
N ASN A 458 -14.53 0.11 11.41
CA ASN A 458 -14.57 -1.31 11.74
C ASN A 458 -14.73 -2.19 10.47
N LYS A 459 -15.58 -1.77 9.54
CA LYS A 459 -15.78 -2.45 8.25
C LYS A 459 -14.53 -2.47 7.37
N LEU A 460 -13.66 -1.47 7.49
CA LEU A 460 -12.35 -1.44 6.84
C LEU A 460 -11.29 -2.24 7.61
N GLY A 461 -11.64 -2.89 8.72
CA GLY A 461 -10.71 -3.66 9.56
C GLY A 461 -9.76 -2.78 10.37
N CYS A 462 -10.11 -1.50 10.59
CA CYS A 462 -9.30 -0.62 11.42
C CYS A 462 -9.30 -1.13 12.86
N LYS A 463 -8.11 -1.45 13.38
CA LYS A 463 -7.94 -1.81 14.79
C LYS A 463 -8.03 -0.57 15.69
N TYR A 464 -7.47 0.54 15.23
CA TYR A 464 -7.32 1.77 15.99
C TYR A 464 -8.06 2.95 15.36
N VAL A 465 -8.28 4.01 16.15
CA VAL A 465 -8.68 5.32 15.64
C VAL A 465 -8.15 6.43 16.52
N LEU A 466 -7.56 7.47 15.93
CA LEU A 466 -7.14 8.66 16.68
C LEU A 466 -8.37 9.45 17.14
N VAL A 467 -8.34 9.94 18.37
CA VAL A 467 -9.37 10.81 18.92
C VAL A 467 -8.71 12.00 19.58
N GLY A 468 -9.00 13.20 19.08
CA GLY A 468 -8.55 14.45 19.70
C GLY A 468 -7.11 14.81 19.40
N HIS A 469 -6.59 14.44 18.23
CA HIS A 469 -5.29 14.92 17.74
C HIS A 469 -5.23 16.46 17.81
N SER A 470 -4.02 17.02 17.97
CA SER A 470 -3.84 18.45 18.24
C SER A 470 -4.56 19.39 17.26
N GLU A 471 -4.65 19.02 15.98
CA GLU A 471 -5.41 19.79 14.96
C GLU A 471 -6.92 19.77 15.21
N ARG A 472 -7.50 18.66 15.69
CA ARG A 472 -8.93 18.56 15.95
C ARG A 472 -9.34 19.46 17.12
N ARG A 473 -8.48 19.56 18.13
CA ARG A 473 -8.68 20.46 19.28
C ARG A 473 -8.49 21.92 18.91
N THR A 474 -7.45 22.25 18.14
CA THR A 474 -7.05 23.66 17.90
C THR A 474 -7.67 24.29 16.66
N ILE A 475 -7.87 23.53 15.58
CA ILE A 475 -8.40 24.01 14.30
C ILE A 475 -9.91 23.73 14.22
N HIS A 476 -10.32 22.52 14.58
CA HIS A 476 -11.73 22.11 14.52
C HIS A 476 -12.51 22.40 15.81
N ASN A 477 -11.84 22.90 16.86
CA ASN A 477 -12.44 23.28 18.15
C ASN A 477 -13.25 22.15 18.81
N GLU A 478 -12.78 20.91 18.70
CA GLU A 478 -13.42 19.78 19.38
C GLU A 478 -13.22 19.86 20.90
N SER A 479 -14.33 19.94 21.63
CA SER A 479 -14.34 19.94 23.08
C SER A 479 -14.11 18.54 23.65
N ASP A 480 -13.72 18.46 24.92
CA ASP A 480 -13.55 17.17 25.59
C ASP A 480 -14.85 16.33 25.63
N ASP A 481 -16.02 16.98 25.63
CA ASP A 481 -17.32 16.29 25.53
C ASP A 481 -17.50 15.59 24.18
N VAL A 482 -17.13 16.25 23.08
CA VAL A 482 -17.15 15.66 21.73
C VAL A 482 -16.17 14.51 21.64
N LEU A 483 -14.96 14.70 22.16
CA LEU A 483 -13.93 13.65 22.16
C LEU A 483 -14.34 12.45 23.01
N ASN A 484 -14.95 12.65 24.17
CA ASN A 484 -15.51 11.57 24.98
C ASN A 484 -16.63 10.81 24.23
N ALA A 485 -17.50 11.53 23.52
CA ALA A 485 -18.53 10.92 22.69
C ALA A 485 -17.91 10.08 21.55
N LYS A 486 -16.85 10.56 20.91
CA LYS A 486 -16.06 9.82 19.91
C LYS A 486 -15.38 8.58 20.49
N VAL A 487 -14.75 8.67 21.66
CA VAL A 487 -14.16 7.50 22.36
C VAL A 487 -15.22 6.43 22.61
N LYS A 488 -16.41 6.83 23.09
CA LYS A 488 -17.54 5.91 23.29
C LYS A 488 -18.04 5.31 21.98
N ALA A 489 -18.12 6.11 20.91
CA ALA A 489 -18.49 5.64 19.59
C ALA A 489 -17.48 4.60 19.05
N ALA A 490 -16.18 4.81 19.25
CA ALA A 490 -15.13 3.88 18.82
C ALA A 490 -15.33 2.51 19.48
N PHE A 491 -15.43 2.48 20.81
CA PHE A 491 -15.69 1.23 21.54
C PHE A 491 -17.00 0.56 21.17
N LYS A 492 -18.07 1.35 20.96
CA LYS A 492 -19.37 0.84 20.52
C LYS A 492 -19.27 0.06 19.20
N HIS A 493 -18.37 0.47 18.31
CA HIS A 493 -18.17 -0.16 17.01
C HIS A 493 -16.95 -1.09 16.94
N GLY A 494 -16.36 -1.46 18.08
CA GLY A 494 -15.26 -2.43 18.12
C GLY A 494 -13.91 -1.90 17.64
N VAL A 495 -13.74 -0.58 17.58
CA VAL A 495 -12.45 0.06 17.23
C VAL A 495 -11.81 0.60 18.50
N THR A 496 -10.53 0.30 18.74
CA THR A 496 -9.83 0.78 19.95
C THR A 496 -9.45 2.25 19.78
N PRO A 497 -9.94 3.17 20.63
CA PRO A 497 -9.58 4.57 20.53
C PRO A 497 -8.14 4.82 21.01
N VAL A 498 -7.47 5.72 20.29
CA VAL A 498 -6.19 6.34 20.62
C VAL A 498 -6.47 7.78 21.01
N LEU A 499 -6.73 7.98 22.29
CA LEU A 499 -7.01 9.30 22.85
C LEU A 499 -5.72 10.11 22.90
N CYS A 500 -5.67 11.14 22.07
CA CYS A 500 -4.55 12.07 22.02
C CYS A 500 -4.78 13.15 23.09
N VAL A 501 -3.80 13.29 23.97
CA VAL A 501 -3.76 14.29 25.04
C VAL A 501 -2.47 15.06 24.99
N GLY A 502 -2.52 16.34 25.33
CA GLY A 502 -1.36 17.19 25.34
C GLY A 502 -1.71 18.66 25.32
N GLU A 503 -0.68 19.47 25.43
CA GLU A 503 -0.80 20.87 25.76
C GLU A 503 0.05 21.78 24.87
N GLY A 504 -0.41 23.01 24.69
CA GLY A 504 0.33 24.03 23.96
C GLY A 504 1.54 24.56 24.72
N LEU A 505 2.41 25.29 24.01
CA LEU A 505 3.61 25.92 24.61
C LEU A 505 3.27 26.82 25.80
N GLU A 506 2.16 27.55 25.76
CA GLU A 506 1.74 28.46 26.84
C GLU A 506 1.44 27.71 28.14
N VAL A 507 0.70 26.60 28.06
CA VAL A 507 0.35 25.75 29.21
C VAL A 507 1.61 25.07 29.77
N ARG A 508 2.54 24.67 28.89
CA ARG A 508 3.84 24.13 29.29
C ARG A 508 4.66 25.17 30.03
N GLN A 509 4.77 26.39 29.50
CA GLN A 509 5.52 27.49 30.11
C GLN A 509 4.91 27.96 31.43
N ALA A 510 3.58 27.89 31.56
CA ALA A 510 2.86 28.16 32.81
C ALA A 510 3.07 27.06 33.88
N GLY A 511 3.68 25.92 33.52
CA GLY A 511 3.95 24.82 34.46
C GLY A 511 2.71 23.99 34.81
N THR A 512 1.56 24.21 34.17
CA THR A 512 0.28 23.53 34.47
C THR A 512 -0.02 22.33 33.57
N HIS A 513 0.91 21.98 32.66
CA HIS A 513 0.79 20.90 31.68
C HIS A 513 0.33 19.54 32.21
N VAL A 514 0.84 19.10 33.37
CA VAL A 514 0.43 17.81 33.96
C VAL A 514 -1.04 17.82 34.34
N ASN A 515 -1.50 18.87 35.03
CA ASN A 515 -2.90 18.99 35.43
C ASN A 515 -3.81 19.10 34.20
N HIS A 516 -3.40 19.90 33.21
CA HIS A 516 -4.14 20.05 31.96
C HIS A 516 -4.31 18.72 31.20
N THR A 517 -3.23 17.96 31.05
CA THR A 517 -3.26 16.65 30.37
C THR A 517 -4.08 15.63 31.15
N LEU A 518 -4.00 15.64 32.48
CA LEU A 518 -4.81 14.77 33.33
C LEU A 518 -6.30 15.13 33.27
N GLU A 519 -6.66 16.40 33.12
CA GLU A 519 -8.04 16.83 32.92
C GLU A 519 -8.60 16.35 31.58
N GLN A 520 -7.85 16.50 30.48
CA GLN A 520 -8.21 15.93 29.18
C GLN A 520 -8.40 14.42 29.24
N LEU A 521 -7.49 13.70 29.92
CA LEU A 521 -7.60 12.25 30.08
C LEU A 521 -8.83 11.87 30.90
N ARG A 522 -9.07 12.53 32.05
CA ARG A 522 -10.24 12.28 32.89
C ARG A 522 -11.54 12.51 32.13
N ALA A 523 -11.62 13.58 31.34
CA ALA A 523 -12.78 13.88 30.52
C ALA A 523 -12.96 12.83 29.41
N GLY A 524 -11.89 12.46 28.71
CA GLY A 524 -11.91 11.45 27.65
C GLY A 524 -12.35 10.06 28.12
N VAL A 525 -12.01 9.67 29.36
CA VAL A 525 -12.41 8.36 29.93
C VAL A 525 -13.71 8.38 30.72
N ALA A 526 -14.35 9.55 30.86
CA ALA A 526 -15.55 9.69 31.67
C ALA A 526 -16.69 8.78 31.16
N GLY A 527 -17.18 7.90 32.03
CA GLY A 527 -18.26 6.96 31.72
C GLY A 527 -17.84 5.73 30.91
N LEU A 528 -16.54 5.45 30.76
CA LEU A 528 -16.05 4.16 30.28
C LEU A 528 -16.09 3.10 31.38
N THR A 529 -16.29 1.85 31.00
CA THR A 529 -16.12 0.68 31.89
C THR A 529 -14.65 0.44 32.23
N SER A 530 -14.37 -0.38 33.24
CA SER A 530 -12.99 -0.78 33.60
C SER A 530 -12.29 -1.52 32.46
N GLU A 531 -13.04 -2.29 31.68
CA GLU A 531 -12.56 -3.06 30.54
C GLU A 531 -12.24 -2.14 29.37
N GLN A 532 -13.11 -1.18 29.05
CA GLN A 532 -12.83 -0.18 28.01
C GLN A 532 -11.64 0.71 28.38
N ALA A 533 -11.58 1.17 29.63
CA ALA A 533 -10.44 1.96 30.12
C ALA A 533 -9.13 1.15 30.09
N ALA A 534 -9.20 -0.18 30.20
CA ALA A 534 -8.05 -1.06 30.12
C ALA A 534 -7.47 -1.15 28.70
N GLU A 535 -8.32 -1.07 27.69
CA GLU A 535 -7.95 -1.20 26.27
C GLU A 535 -7.54 0.14 25.65
N LEU A 536 -8.14 1.25 26.09
CA LEU A 536 -7.92 2.62 25.58
C LEU A 536 -6.44 3.00 25.47
N VAL A 537 -5.99 3.33 24.26
CA VAL A 537 -4.64 3.86 24.01
C VAL A 537 -4.61 5.34 24.35
N VAL A 538 -3.57 5.78 25.06
CA VAL A 538 -3.31 7.20 25.31
C VAL A 538 -2.06 7.58 24.55
N ALA A 539 -2.19 8.52 23.61
CA ALA A 539 -1.08 9.13 22.91
C ALA A 539 -0.82 10.50 23.54
N TYR A 540 0.40 10.71 24.07
CA TYR A 540 0.79 11.99 24.64
C TYR A 540 1.55 12.82 23.60
N GLU A 541 0.99 13.99 23.25
CA GLU A 541 1.44 14.84 22.15
C GLU A 541 1.49 16.32 22.57
N PRO A 542 2.62 16.83 23.07
CA PRO A 542 2.72 18.25 23.40
C PRO A 542 2.69 19.10 22.12
N SER A 543 1.69 19.98 22.00
CA SER A 543 1.47 20.89 20.87
C SER A 543 2.28 22.19 21.02
N GLY A 544 3.59 22.06 21.20
CA GLY A 544 4.54 23.18 21.16
C GLY A 544 5.44 23.12 19.92
N PRO A 545 6.19 24.19 19.59
CA PRO A 545 7.19 24.14 18.53
C PRO A 545 8.40 23.33 19.00
N LEU A 546 8.23 22.01 19.09
CA LEU A 546 9.30 21.11 18.70
C LEU A 546 9.39 21.27 17.18
N ALA A 547 10.59 21.62 16.71
CA ALA A 547 10.87 22.01 15.35
C ALA A 547 10.12 21.14 14.32
N PRO A 548 9.70 21.67 13.15
CA PRO A 548 9.52 20.78 12.00
C PRO A 548 10.76 19.88 11.96
N VAL A 549 10.59 18.58 11.75
CA VAL A 549 11.72 17.71 11.46
C VAL A 549 12.49 18.39 10.34
N LYS A 550 13.60 19.05 10.72
CA LYS A 550 14.48 19.72 9.79
C LYS A 550 15.18 18.57 9.11
N LEU A 551 14.81 18.32 7.86
CA LEU A 551 15.71 17.67 6.93
C LEU A 551 17.06 18.40 7.03
N PRO A 552 18.19 17.69 7.16
CA PRO A 552 19.48 18.35 7.27
C PRO A 552 19.75 19.15 6.00
N ASP A 553 19.88 20.47 6.13
CA ASP A 553 20.44 21.31 5.06
C ASP A 553 21.96 21.09 5.04
N ARG A 554 22.47 20.39 4.03
CA ARG A 554 23.91 20.17 3.83
C ARG A 554 24.54 21.35 3.09
N ARG A 555 24.60 22.53 3.72
CA ARG A 555 25.65 23.52 3.45
C ARG A 555 26.13 24.14 4.76
N THR A 556 27.12 23.51 5.39
CA THR A 556 28.42 24.09 5.79
C THR A 556 29.05 23.24 6.91
N HIS A 557 29.96 22.33 6.55
CA HIS A 557 30.99 21.90 7.48
C HIS A 557 32.14 22.91 7.41
N ARG A 558 32.39 23.66 8.50
CA ARG A 558 33.75 24.08 8.85
C ARG A 558 33.99 24.01 10.37
N ARG A 559 34.72 22.96 10.74
CA ARG A 559 35.78 22.86 11.75
C ARG A 559 35.47 23.34 13.18
N CYS A 560 35.32 22.37 14.08
CA CYS A 560 35.56 22.54 15.51
C CYS A 560 37.06 22.80 15.77
N ALA A 561 37.35 23.75 16.66
CA ALA A 561 38.59 23.84 17.42
C ALA A 561 38.23 23.90 18.94
N PRO A 562 39.06 23.33 19.84
CA PRO A 562 38.65 22.97 21.21
C PRO A 562 38.79 24.12 22.24
N PRO A 563 38.35 23.95 23.51
CA PRO A 563 37.78 25.02 24.33
C PRO A 563 38.76 25.69 25.30
N SER A 564 38.45 26.93 25.71
CA SER A 564 39.01 27.57 26.92
C SER A 564 37.97 28.48 27.58
N ALA A 565 37.70 28.25 28.87
CA ALA A 565 36.83 29.03 29.75
C ALA A 565 37.55 30.30 30.32
N PRO A 566 37.02 31.02 31.35
CA PRO A 566 35.89 31.96 31.32
C PRO A 566 36.27 33.38 31.85
N SER A 567 35.52 34.43 31.52
CA SER A 567 35.47 35.67 32.33
C SER A 567 34.28 36.59 32.00
N TRP A 568 33.59 37.05 33.05
CA TRP A 568 32.80 38.31 33.07
C TRP A 568 33.77 39.49 33.37
N PRO A 569 33.41 40.81 33.33
CA PRO A 569 32.16 41.51 32.95
C PRO A 569 32.38 42.79 32.07
N ARG A 570 31.27 43.52 31.82
CA ARG A 570 31.11 45.01 31.66
C ARG A 570 30.84 45.61 30.26
N CYS A 571 29.77 46.41 30.26
CA CYS A 571 29.54 47.72 29.64
C CYS A 571 29.97 47.95 28.18
N SER A 572 29.02 48.32 27.31
CA SER A 572 28.67 49.72 26.97
C SER A 572 27.92 49.82 25.63
N MET A 573 26.74 50.47 25.65
CA MET A 573 26.18 51.23 24.52
C MET A 573 27.07 52.48 24.25
N PRO A 574 26.96 53.27 23.15
CA PRO A 574 25.74 53.57 22.36
C PRO A 574 25.92 53.92 20.85
N MET A 575 24.80 54.37 20.24
CA MET A 575 24.67 55.31 19.09
C MET A 575 24.89 54.77 17.66
N SER A 576 24.17 55.16 16.60
CA SER A 576 22.97 55.99 16.39
C SER A 576 22.62 56.07 14.88
N LEU A 577 21.32 55.95 14.55
CA LEU A 577 20.54 56.69 13.50
C LEU A 577 20.91 56.52 11.98
N PRO A 578 20.10 57.03 11.01
CA PRO A 578 18.79 56.50 10.56
C PRO A 578 18.58 56.44 9.01
N ARG A 579 17.50 55.74 8.59
CA ARG A 579 16.59 55.85 7.40
C ARG A 579 16.93 56.82 6.22
N PRO A 580 16.55 56.50 4.94
CA PRO A 580 15.17 56.73 4.47
C PRO A 580 14.62 55.77 3.39
N ALA A 581 13.42 56.10 2.89
CA ALA A 581 12.36 55.27 2.35
C ALA A 581 12.09 55.42 0.84
N CYS A 582 11.15 54.58 0.36
CA CYS A 582 10.20 54.73 -0.76
C CYS A 582 10.67 54.59 -2.22
N SER A 583 10.10 53.62 -2.96
CA SER A 583 8.91 53.86 -3.80
C SER A 583 8.58 52.63 -4.68
N THR A 584 7.28 52.33 -4.84
CA THR A 584 6.74 51.52 -5.94
C THR A 584 5.48 52.18 -6.49
N ALA A 585 5.56 52.58 -7.75
CA ALA A 585 4.47 52.81 -8.72
C ALA A 585 3.93 51.45 -9.21
N ASP A 586 2.80 51.27 -9.90
CA ASP A 586 1.56 52.00 -10.21
C ASP A 586 0.68 51.00 -11.01
N ARG A 587 -0.65 51.18 -10.95
CA ARG A 587 -1.69 50.86 -11.96
C ARG A 587 -1.95 49.42 -12.50
N SER A 588 -3.17 48.93 -12.22
CA SER A 588 -4.21 48.74 -13.26
C SER A 588 -5.63 48.54 -12.64
N ARG A 589 -6.60 49.33 -13.12
CA ARG A 589 -8.06 49.37 -12.83
C ARG A 589 -8.85 48.70 -14.01
N PRO A 590 -10.21 48.73 -14.10
CA PRO A 590 -11.25 48.22 -13.19
C PRO A 590 -12.44 47.53 -13.96
N THR A 591 -13.42 46.95 -13.26
CA THR A 591 -14.79 46.77 -13.79
C THR A 591 -15.82 47.13 -12.72
N THR A 592 -16.77 48.00 -13.07
CA THR A 592 -17.86 48.55 -12.23
C THR A 592 -19.25 47.98 -12.64
N PRO A 593 -20.30 48.16 -11.82
CA PRO A 593 -21.47 47.26 -11.69
C PRO A 593 -22.76 47.82 -12.35
N PRO A 594 -23.93 47.14 -12.23
CA PRO A 594 -25.26 47.76 -12.43
C PRO A 594 -25.95 48.06 -11.07
N PRO A 595 -27.19 48.63 -10.96
CA PRO A 595 -28.20 48.89 -11.99
C PRO A 595 -28.94 50.25 -11.92
N SER A 596 -29.66 50.59 -13.01
CA SER A 596 -31.02 51.19 -13.03
C SER A 596 -31.62 51.02 -14.41
#